data_AF-T0V7Z6-F1
#
_entry.id   AF-T0V7Z6-F1
#
_cell.length_a   1.000
_cell.length_b   1.000
_cell.length_c   1.000
_cell.angle_alpha   90.00
_cell.angle_beta   90.00
_cell.angle_gamma   90.00
#
_symmetry.space_group_name_H-M   'P 1'
#
loop_
_entity.id
_entity.type
_entity.pdbx_description
1 polymer ?
#
loop_
_entity_poly.entity_id
_entity_poly.type
_entity_poly.pdbx_seq_one_letter_code
_entity_poly.pdbx_strand_id
1 'polypeptide(L)' 'MKHDKNTPIPRATAKRLSLYYRIFKRFNSEKIERANSKQIADAIGIDSATVRRDFSYFGELGRRGFGYDVKN' A
#
# COMPACT_ATOMS: atom_id res chain seq x y z
N MET A 1 -5.38 -6.06 13.51
CA MET A 1 -4.12 -6.46 14.16
C MET A 1 -3.19 -5.26 14.10
N LYS A 2 -2.73 -4.77 15.26
CA LYS A 2 -1.72 -3.70 15.31
C LYS A 2 -0.35 -4.38 15.23
N HIS A 3 0.43 -4.10 14.20
CA HIS A 3 1.82 -4.54 14.16
C HIS A 3 2.64 -3.55 14.98
N ASP A 4 3.33 -4.04 16.01
CA ASP A 4 4.31 -3.24 16.74
C ASP A 4 5.41 -2.79 15.77
N LYS A 5 5.89 -1.56 15.92
CA LYS A 5 6.98 -0.98 15.11
C LYS A 5 8.27 -1.81 15.13
N ASN A 6 8.40 -2.76 16.07
CA ASN A 6 9.51 -3.70 16.18
C ASN A 6 9.28 -5.05 15.48
N THR A 7 8.15 -5.24 14.79
CA THR A 7 7.94 -6.48 14.01
C THR A 7 8.80 -6.43 12.75
N PRO A 8 9.69 -7.42 12.53
CA PRO A 8 10.49 -7.46 11.31
C PRO A 8 9.60 -7.50 10.07
N ILE A 9 9.90 -6.63 9.10
CA ILE A 9 9.17 -6.59 7.82
C ILE A 9 9.45 -7.89 7.06
N PRO A 10 8.42 -8.65 6.65
CA PRO A 10 8.62 -9.86 5.86
C PRO A 10 9.36 -9.57 4.56
N ARG A 11 10.26 -10.46 4.14
CA ARG A 11 11.01 -10.31 2.87
C ARG A 11 10.09 -10.14 1.66
N ALA A 12 8.94 -10.79 1.65
CA ALA A 12 7.94 -10.66 0.59
C ALA A 12 7.35 -9.24 0.51
N THR A 13 7.05 -8.63 1.67
CA THR A 13 6.58 -7.23 1.78
C THR A 13 7.67 -6.26 1.30
N ALA A 14 8.91 -6.46 1.73
CA ALA A 14 10.03 -5.63 1.31
C ALA A 14 10.25 -5.65 -0.22
N LYS A 15 10.14 -6.83 -0.86
CA LYS A 15 10.23 -6.96 -2.33
C LYS A 15 9.13 -6.17 -3.06
N ARG A 16 7.90 -6.17 -2.53
CA ARG A 16 6.76 -5.46 -3.14
C ARG A 16 6.81 -3.94 -2.98
N LEU A 17 7.65 -3.41 -2.08
CA LEU A 17 7.78 -1.96 -1.87
C LEU A 17 8.11 -1.20 -3.17
N SER A 18 9.02 -1.75 -3.97
CA SER A 18 9.37 -1.19 -5.28
C SER A 18 8.19 -1.15 -6.27
N LEU A 19 7.28 -2.13 -6.20
CA LEU A 19 6.07 -2.17 -7.03
C LEU A 19 5.06 -1.12 -6.55
N TYR A 20 4.84 -1.02 -5.24
CA TYR A 20 3.98 0.02 -4.67
C TYR A 20 4.44 1.42 -5.09
N TYR A 21 5.74 1.71 -4.99
CA TYR A 21 6.30 3.00 -5.42
C TYR A 21 6.00 3.32 -6.90
N ARG A 22 6.18 2.36 -7.80
CA ARG A 22 5.88 2.52 -9.23
C ARG A 22 4.39 2.81 -9.47
N ILE A 23 3.51 2.11 -8.77
CA ILE A 23 2.06 2.31 -8.90
C ILE A 23 1.64 3.68 -8.36
N PHE A 24 2.17 4.12 -7.22
CA PHE A 24 1.87 5.44 -6.67
C PHE A 24 2.40 6.56 -7.56
N LYS A 25 3.60 6.39 -8.15
CA LYS A 25 4.12 7.33 -9.15
C LYS A 25 3.20 7.43 -10.37
N ARG A 26 2.65 6.30 -10.86
CA ARG A 26 1.67 6.29 -11.95
C ARG A 26 0.38 6.98 -11.54
N PHE A 27 -0.20 6.62 -10.40
CA PHE A 27 -1.42 7.25 -9.89
C PHE A 27 -1.27 8.77 -9.72
N ASN A 28 -0.11 9.23 -9.25
CA ASN A 28 0.17 10.66 -9.14
C ASN A 28 0.20 11.34 -10.52
N SER A 29 0.81 10.70 -11.53
CA SER A 29 0.81 11.21 -12.91
C SER A 29 -0.58 11.25 -13.54
N GLU A 30 -1.47 10.34 -13.14
CA GLU A 30 -2.87 10.26 -13.54
C GLU A 30 -3.77 11.24 -12.74
N LYS A 31 -3.18 12.07 -11.86
CA LYS A 31 -3.88 13.00 -10.95
C LYS A 31 -4.87 12.31 -10.01
N ILE A 32 -4.66 11.02 -9.71
CA ILE A 32 -5.42 10.30 -8.70
C ILE A 32 -4.93 10.77 -7.34
N GLU A 33 -5.81 11.39 -6.55
CA GLU A 33 -5.44 11.87 -5.21
C GLU A 33 -5.45 10.75 -4.17
N ARG A 34 -6.36 9.79 -4.31
CA ARG A 34 -6.55 8.68 -3.37
C ARG A 34 -6.76 7.37 -4.10
N ALA A 35 -6.12 6.33 -3.60
CA ALA A 35 -6.31 4.97 -4.08
C ALA A 35 -6.77 4.08 -2.92
N ASN A 36 -7.75 3.21 -3.18
CA ASN A 36 -8.12 2.18 -2.22
C ASN A 36 -7.27 0.91 -2.40
N SER A 37 -7.30 0.01 -1.41
CA SER A 37 -6.52 -1.24 -1.44
C SER A 37 -6.84 -2.13 -2.65
N LYS A 38 -8.05 -2.06 -3.20
CA LYS A 38 -8.45 -2.85 -4.37
C LYS A 38 -7.80 -2.29 -5.64
N GLN A 39 -7.84 -0.98 -5.86
CA GLN A 39 -7.17 -0.34 -7.00
C GLN A 39 -5.67 -0.62 -7.02
N ILE A 40 -5.01 -0.57 -5.86
CA ILE A 40 -3.58 -0.88 -5.73
C ILE A 40 -3.33 -2.37 -6.04
N ALA A 41 -4.18 -3.25 -5.51
CA ALA A 41 -4.07 -4.70 -5.67
C ALA A 41 -4.26 -5.12 -7.14
N ASP A 42 -5.28 -4.57 -7.81
CA ASP A 42 -5.58 -4.80 -9.22
C ASP A 42 -4.42 -4.33 -10.12
N ALA A 43 -3.80 -3.19 -9.79
CA ALA A 43 -2.66 -2.66 -10.54
C ALA A 43 -1.36 -3.49 -10.39
N ILE A 44 -1.24 -4.26 -9.31
CA ILE A 44 -0.06 -5.10 -9.02
C ILE A 44 -0.32 -6.57 -9.38
N GLY A 45 -1.58 -7.01 -9.42
CA GLY A 45 -1.97 -8.40 -9.61
C GLY A 45 -1.87 -9.24 -8.32
N ILE A 46 -2.26 -8.67 -7.18
CA ILE A 46 -2.31 -9.37 -5.88
C ILE A 46 -3.67 -9.18 -5.22
N ASP A 47 -3.91 -9.79 -4.06
CA ASP A 47 -5.11 -9.56 -3.28
C ASP A 47 -5.04 -8.29 -2.40
N SER A 48 -6.20 -7.64 -2.21
CA SER A 48 -6.34 -6.43 -1.40
C SER A 48 -6.00 -6.63 0.10
N ALA A 49 -6.16 -7.83 0.65
CA ALA A 49 -5.73 -8.17 2.00
C ALA A 49 -4.21 -8.19 2.12
N THR A 50 -3.50 -8.59 1.06
CA THR A 50 -2.02 -8.52 1.01
C THR A 50 -1.56 -7.07 1.06
N VAL A 51 -2.17 -6.17 0.27
CA VAL A 51 -1.86 -4.72 0.32
C VAL A 51 -2.07 -4.16 1.72
N ARG A 52 -3.22 -4.42 2.34
CA ARG A 52 -3.54 -3.92 3.69
C ARG A 52 -2.55 -4.44 4.74
N ARG A 53 -2.18 -5.72 4.66
CA ARG A 53 -1.21 -6.32 5.57
C ARG A 53 0.17 -5.72 5.39
N ASP A 54 0.65 -5.62 4.15
CA ASP A 54 1.94 -5.00 3.85
C ASP A 54 2.00 -3.57 4.39
N PHE A 55 0.98 -2.77 4.14
CA PHE A 55 0.96 -1.37 4.55
C PHE A 55 0.89 -1.23 6.09
N SER A 56 0.28 -2.18 6.78
CA SER A 56 0.23 -2.17 8.25
C SER A 56 1.59 -2.36 8.93
N TYR A 57 2.60 -2.89 8.23
CA TYR A 57 3.99 -2.94 8.73
C TYR A 57 4.68 -1.58 8.75
N PHE A 58 4.16 -0.59 8.00
CA PHE A 58 4.75 0.74 7.88
C PHE A 58 4.00 1.81 8.68
N GLY A 59 3.04 1.40 9.52
CA GLY A 59 2.21 2.29 10.34
C GLY A 59 0.87 2.64 9.68
N GLU A 60 0.33 3.81 10.03
CA GLU A 60 -0.99 4.25 9.60
C GLU A 60 -0.95 4.98 8.25
N LEU A 61 -0.63 4.25 7.18
CA LEU A 61 -0.55 4.80 5.82
C LEU A 61 -1.92 5.15 5.18
N GLY A 62 -3.02 4.65 5.74
CA GLY A 62 -4.35 4.87 5.18
C GLY A 62 -5.48 4.50 6.14
N ARG A 63 -6.71 4.82 5.74
CA ARG A 63 -7.91 4.64 6.57
C ARG A 63 -8.98 3.84 5.83
N ARG A 64 -9.63 2.91 6.53
CA ARG A 64 -10.77 2.15 6.00
C ARG A 64 -11.86 3.11 5.52
N GLY A 65 -12.35 2.90 4.30
CA GLY A 65 -13.36 3.77 3.65
C GLY A 65 -12.80 5.03 2.99
N PHE A 66 -11.54 5.39 3.25
CA PHE A 66 -10.90 6.60 2.68
C PHE A 66 -9.77 6.26 1.70
N GLY A 67 -9.04 5.18 1.95
CA GLY A 67 -7.91 4.74 1.12
C GLY A 67 -6.58 5.30 1.59
N TYR A 68 -5.66 5.41 0.64
CA TYR A 68 -4.28 5.84 0.79
C TYR A 68 -4.07 7.11 -0.03
N ASP A 69 -3.35 8.07 0.54
CA ASP A 69 -2.96 9.30 -0.15
C ASP A 69 -1.86 8.99 -1.16
N VAL A 70 -2.04 9.40 -2.41
CA VAL A 70 -1.11 9.11 -3.50
C VAL A 70 0.11 10.04 -3.49
N LYS A 71 0.01 11.22 -2.88
CA LYS A 71 1.06 12.26 -2.92
C LYS A 71 2.02 12.24 -1.72
N ASN A 72 1.69 11.50 -0.66
CA ASN A 72 2.51 11.41 0.55
C ASN A 72 3.65 10.41 0.44
#